data_AF-F3Y9C7-F1
#
_entry.id   AF-F3Y9C7-F1
#
_cell.length_a   1.000
_cell.length_b   1.000
_cell.length_c   1.000
_cell.angle_alpha   90.00
_cell.angle_beta   90.00
_cell.angle_gamma   90.00
#
_symmetry.space_group_name_H-M   'P 1'
#
loop_
_entity.id
_entity.type
_entity.pdbx_description
1 polymer ?
#
loop_
_entity_poly.entity_id
_entity_poly.type
_entity_poly.pdbx_seq_one_letter_code
_entity_poly.pdbx_strand_id
1 'polypeptide(L)' 'MEKEILNYLKQQTELFDFNNQSDLFTAKKIAEKFSIKRNTASHYLNQLAKEELIVKIKTRPVIFFIEKHLKRRISI' A
#
# COMPACT_ATOMS: atom_id res chain seq x y z
N MET A 1 -12.71 -5.71 4.81
CA MET A 1 -11.24 -5.90 4.63
C MET A 1 -10.62 -5.00 3.57
N GLU A 2 -10.90 -5.15 2.26
CA GLU A 2 -10.25 -4.31 1.22
C GLU A 2 -10.41 -2.79 1.47
N LYS A 3 -11.63 -2.35 1.82
CA LYS A 3 -11.93 -0.96 2.20
C LYS A 3 -11.12 -0.49 3.41
N GLU A 4 -10.91 -1.35 4.40
CA GLU A 4 -10.16 -1.02 5.62
C GLU A 4 -8.66 -0.88 5.32
N ILE A 5 -8.10 -1.81 4.52
CA ILE A 5 -6.72 -1.74 4.04
C ILE A 5 -6.52 -0.46 3.22
N LEU A 6 -7.45 -0.13 2.33
CA LEU A 6 -7.38 1.10 1.53
C LEU A 6 -7.43 2.36 2.40
N ASN A 7 -8.30 2.42 3.39
CA ASN A 7 -8.38 3.56 4.32
C ASN A 7 -7.11 3.68 5.17
N TYR A 8 -6.58 2.58 5.67
CA TYR A 8 -5.31 2.56 6.39
C TYR A 8 -4.18 3.10 5.51
N LEU A 9 -4.05 2.62 4.28
CA LEU A 9 -3.05 3.11 3.33
C LEU A 9 -3.21 4.61 3.07
N LYS A 10 -4.44 5.11 2.87
CA LYS A 10 -4.71 6.55 2.71
C LYS A 10 -4.23 7.36 3.91
N GLN A 11 -4.57 6.95 5.13
CA GLN A 11 -4.15 7.63 6.37
C GLN A 11 -2.63 7.62 6.55
N GLN A 12 -1.98 6.48 6.30
CA GLN A 12 -0.51 6.41 6.40
C GLN A 12 0.16 7.28 5.34
N THR A 13 -0.42 7.38 4.13
CA THR A 13 0.14 8.19 3.02
C THR A 13 0.02 9.69 3.27
N GLU A 14 -0.97 10.15 4.05
CA GLU A 14 -1.11 11.57 4.44
C GLU A 14 -0.01 12.04 5.41
N LEU A 15 0.57 11.12 6.19
CA LEU A 15 1.64 11.38 7.16
C LEU A 15 3.03 10.96 6.64
N PHE A 16 3.13 10.55 5.37
CA PHE A 16 4.27 9.77 4.88
C PHE A 16 5.47 10.63 4.45
N ASP A 17 6.61 10.42 5.12
CA ASP A 17 7.92 10.82 4.63
C ASP A 17 8.58 9.65 3.88
N PHE A 18 8.83 9.87 2.58
CA PHE A 18 9.38 8.87 1.69
C PHE A 18 10.81 8.45 2.03
N ASN A 19 11.54 9.23 2.83
CA ASN A 19 12.94 8.96 3.11
C ASN A 19 13.17 7.81 4.10
N ASN A 20 12.14 7.32 4.81
CA ASN A 20 12.37 6.42 5.95
C ASN A 20 11.36 5.27 6.17
N GLN A 21 10.35 5.06 5.32
CA GLN A 21 9.22 4.18 5.68
C GLN A 21 8.74 3.18 4.61
N SER A 22 9.62 2.73 3.71
CA SER A 22 9.26 1.78 2.64
C SER A 22 8.61 0.47 3.13
N ASP A 23 8.95 0.04 4.35
CA ASP A 23 8.43 -1.20 4.95
C ASP A 23 6.97 -1.14 5.38
N LEU A 24 6.40 0.06 5.57
CA LEU A 24 5.01 0.23 6.01
C LEU A 24 3.99 -0.23 4.97
N PHE A 25 4.41 -0.26 3.71
CA PHE A 25 3.56 -0.49 2.55
C PHE A 25 3.73 -1.88 1.94
N THR A 26 4.17 -2.83 2.76
CA THR A 26 4.38 -4.22 2.35
C THR A 26 3.21 -5.12 2.79
N ALA A 27 2.97 -6.20 2.06
CA ALA A 27 1.96 -7.20 2.45
C ALA A 27 2.22 -7.81 3.85
N LYS A 28 3.50 -7.83 4.30
CA LYS A 28 3.88 -8.26 5.65
C LYS A 28 3.33 -7.28 6.69
N LYS A 29 3.54 -5.98 6.51
CA LYS A 29 3.07 -5.00 7.49
C LYS A 29 1.56 -4.91 7.56
N ILE A 30 0.88 -5.01 6.41
CA ILE A 30 -0.58 -5.06 6.36
C ILE A 30 -1.10 -6.32 7.07
N ALA A 31 -0.46 -7.48 6.87
CA ALA A 31 -0.80 -8.70 7.59
C ALA A 31 -0.67 -8.56 9.11
N GLU A 32 0.44 -7.97 9.59
CA GLU A 32 0.63 -7.67 11.01
C GLU A 32 -0.43 -6.70 11.55
N LYS A 33 -0.74 -5.63 10.82
CA LYS A 33 -1.68 -4.59 11.24
C LYS A 33 -3.11 -5.11 11.39
N PHE A 34 -3.54 -5.98 10.49
CA PHE A 34 -4.91 -6.51 10.45
C PHE A 34 -5.02 -7.92 11.04
N SER A 35 -3.94 -8.47 11.61
CA SER A 35 -3.89 -9.84 12.15
C SER A 35 -4.36 -10.91 11.14
N ILE A 36 -3.99 -10.75 9.87
CA ILE A 36 -4.30 -11.69 8.78
C ILE A 36 -3.02 -12.32 8.23
N LYS A 37 -3.15 -13.42 7.47
CA LYS A 37 -1.99 -14.03 6.80
C LYS A 37 -1.44 -13.10 5.70
N ARG A 38 -0.11 -13.13 5.49
CA ARG A 38 0.57 -12.35 4.43
C ARG A 38 0.02 -12.62 3.03
N ASN A 39 -0.32 -13.87 2.71
CA ASN A 39 -0.89 -14.23 1.41
C ASN A 39 -2.30 -13.63 1.24
N THR A 40 -3.12 -13.61 2.29
CA THR A 40 -4.43 -12.96 2.31
C THR A 40 -4.30 -11.45 2.14
N ALA A 41 -3.37 -10.80 2.87
CA ALA A 41 -3.09 -9.38 2.69
C ALA A 41 -2.62 -9.08 1.25
N SER A 42 -1.72 -9.89 0.70
CA SER A 42 -1.27 -9.78 -0.69
C SER A 42 -2.42 -9.94 -1.67
N HIS A 43 -3.37 -10.85 -1.43
CA HIS A 43 -4.54 -11.02 -2.30
C HIS A 43 -5.35 -9.72 -2.38
N TYR A 44 -5.74 -9.16 -1.23
CA TYR A 44 -6.48 -7.89 -1.16
C TYR A 44 -5.72 -6.72 -1.81
N LEU A 45 -4.41 -6.61 -1.56
CA LEU A 45 -3.58 -5.55 -2.16
C LEU A 45 -3.50 -5.68 -3.69
N ASN A 46 -3.45 -6.91 -4.24
CA ASN A 46 -3.48 -7.09 -5.69
C ASN A 46 -4.87 -6.80 -6.28
N GLN A 47 -5.97 -7.05 -5.56
CA GLN A 47 -7.31 -6.65 -6.00
C GLN A 47 -7.42 -5.12 -6.09
N LEU A 48 -7.02 -4.42 -5.04
CA LEU A 48 -6.99 -2.94 -5.03
C LEU A 48 -6.09 -2.37 -6.13
N ALA A 49 -4.98 -3.05 -6.45
CA ALA A 49 -4.10 -2.64 -7.55
C ALA A 49 -4.72 -2.91 -8.93
N LYS A 50 -5.51 -3.99 -9.07
CA LYS A 50 -6.27 -4.29 -10.29
C LYS A 50 -7.40 -3.28 -10.52
N GLU A 51 -7.97 -2.74 -9.46
CA GLU A 51 -8.97 -1.67 -9.48
C GLU A 51 -8.36 -0.27 -9.65
N GLU A 52 -7.04 -0.16 -9.87
CA GLU A 52 -6.34 1.13 -10.05
C GLU A 52 -6.50 2.08 -8.86
N LEU A 53 -6.76 1.54 -7.66
CA LEU A 53 -6.85 2.34 -6.43
C LEU A 53 -5.48 2.55 -5.79
N ILE A 54 -4.56 1.62 -6.02
CA ILE A 54 -3.17 1.64 -5.53
C ILE A 54 -2.21 1.15 -6.62
N VAL A 55 -0.96 1.62 -6.56
CA VAL A 55 0.13 1.22 -7.45
C VAL A 55 1.00 0.18 -6.76
N LYS A 56 1.29 -0.90 -7.48
CA LYS A 56 2.22 -1.95 -7.06
C LYS A 56 3.61 -1.68 -7.63
N ILE A 57 4.59 -1.49 -6.75
CA ILE A 57 6.00 -1.31 -7.11
C ILE A 57 6.74 -2.63 -6.88
N LYS A 58 7.36 -3.16 -7.95
CA LYS A 58 8.06 -4.46 -7.93
C LYS A 58 9.46 -4.37 -7.28
N THR A 59 9.53 -3.85 -6.06
CA THR A 59 10.71 -3.87 -5.20
C THR A 59 10.85 -5.22 -4.47
N ARG A 60 11.93 -5.39 -3.70
CA ARG A 60 12.12 -6.51 -2.78
C ARG A 60 12.30 -5.95 -1.35
N PRO A 61 11.28 -6.05 -0.47
CA PRO A 61 9.93 -6.60 -0.69
C PRO A 61 9.06 -5.75 -1.62
N VAL A 62 7.97 -6.32 -2.16
CA VAL A 62 6.98 -5.61 -2.99
C VAL A 62 6.24 -4.57 -2.15
N ILE A 63 6.09 -3.37 -2.69
CA ILE A 63 5.47 -2.23 -2.02
C ILE A 63 4.20 -1.77 -2.76
N PHE A 64 3.19 -1.33 -2.01
CA PHE A 64 1.91 -0.85 -2.52
C PHE A 64 1.60 0.59 -2.04
N PHE A 65 1.36 1.51 -2.97
CA PHE A 65 1.14 2.94 -2.68
C PHE A 65 -0.19 3.46 -3.22
N ILE A 66 -0.79 4.49 -2.61
CA ILE A 66 -1.96 5.14 -3.20
C ILE A 66 -1.55 5.96 -4.44
N GLU A 67 -2.21 5.71 -5.59
CA GLU A 67 -1.89 6.32 -6.88
C GLU A 67 -1.96 7.85 -6.87
N LYS A 68 -2.99 8.41 -6.23
CA LYS A 68 -3.21 9.88 -6.17
C LYS A 68 -2.01 10.64 -5.59
N HIS A 69 -1.28 10.03 -4.65
CA HIS A 69 -0.11 10.64 -4.02
C HIS A 69 1.16 10.48 -4.84
N LEU A 70 1.27 9.39 -5.61
CA LEU A 70 2.35 9.23 -6.58
C LEU A 70 2.23 10.30 -7.68
N LYS A 71 1.04 10.44 -8.30
CA LYS A 71 0.79 11.44 -9.36
C LYS A 71 1.11 12.87 -8.92
N ARG A 72 0.77 13.25 -7.69
CA ARG A 72 1.05 14.58 -7.14
C ARG A 72 2.55 14.91 -7.02
N ARG A 73 3.44 13.91 -7.16
CA ARG A 73 4.89 14.06 -7.07
C ARG A 73 5.64 13.80 -8.38
N ILE A 74 5.01 13.14 -9.35
CA ILE A 74 5.54 12.99 -10.73
C ILE A 74 4.90 14.01 -11.70
N SER A 75 4.21 15.03 -11.21
CA SER A 75 3.87 16.19 -12.05
C SER A 75 5.16 16.90 -12.47
N ILE A 76 5.60 16.53 -13.68
CA ILE A 76 6.20 17.41 -14.68
C ILE A 76 5.08 18.29 -15.25
#